data_AF-A0A661UQG6-F1
#
_entry.id   AF-A0A661UQG6-F1
#
_cell.length_a   1.000
_cell.length_b   1.000
_cell.length_c   1.000
_cell.angle_alpha   90.00
_cell.angle_beta   90.00
_cell.angle_gamma   90.00
#
_symmetry.space_group_name_H-M   'P 1'
#
loop_
_entity.id
_entity.type
_entity.pdbx_description
1 polymer ?
#
loop_
_entity_poly.entity_id
_entity_poly.type
_entity_poly.pdbx_seq_one_letter_code
_entity_poly.pdbx_strand_id
1 'polypeptide(L)'
;KITLFDYEKIEDDKNRRLVFFGKFAGYAGMVDTLHGLGQRLKQQFNIDTPFLKIKHSYQYESVADAIEQISIIGKEIEQNGLPAEITPLNIFLLGYGHVSQGCQEILATLPIEHIEPDDLENQSKNYKDNKIYLSVFKEEHLVERKDGTKFDLLDYFKNNEKYKSRLEHYLQYCSVYMNAIYWTPQCPVFLPNLYLKSIQDQNPKLIIIGDMTCDIKGSVQATVKETSPDNPVFVYNTKTRKETDGYKGEGFAVMAVDNLPCEFPKEASDNFSKSLMPFIESMLLNDYSKPIVESSLPNEIKSACIAHQGNLEDNFKYLEEFIKL
;
A
#
# COMPACT_ATOMS: atom_id res chain seq x y z
N LYS A 1 -17.92 -33.52 -9.88
CA LYS A 1 -16.56 -33.11 -10.30
C LYS A 1 -16.62 -31.63 -10.66
N ILE A 2 -15.65 -30.82 -10.21
CA ILE A 2 -15.70 -29.36 -10.35
C ILE A 2 -14.60 -28.87 -11.30
N THR A 3 -14.77 -27.66 -11.83
CA THR A 3 -13.70 -26.86 -12.45
C THR A 3 -13.52 -25.61 -11.62
N LEU A 4 -12.29 -25.28 -11.22
CA LEU A 4 -11.94 -24.17 -10.36
C LEU A 4 -11.04 -23.21 -11.12
N PHE A 5 -11.49 -21.97 -11.27
CA PHE A 5 -10.70 -20.86 -11.77
C PHE A 5 -10.36 -19.92 -10.62
N ASP A 6 -9.08 -19.57 -10.50
CA ASP A 6 -8.63 -18.59 -9.53
C ASP A 6 -8.48 -17.23 -10.21
N TYR A 7 -9.27 -16.24 -9.78
CA TYR A 7 -9.21 -14.89 -10.32
C TYR A 7 -7.87 -14.20 -10.11
N GLU A 8 -7.08 -14.63 -9.12
CA GLU A 8 -5.73 -14.12 -8.89
C GLU A 8 -4.75 -14.54 -9.99
N LYS A 9 -5.06 -15.65 -10.68
CA LYS A 9 -4.26 -16.23 -11.77
C LYS A 9 -4.73 -15.83 -13.15
N ILE A 10 -5.69 -14.90 -13.25
CA ILE A 10 -6.05 -14.26 -14.52
C ILE A 10 -4.98 -13.20 -14.79
N GLU A 11 -3.96 -13.59 -15.54
CA GLU A 11 -2.78 -12.81 -15.88
C GLU A 11 -2.60 -12.75 -17.40
N ASP A 12 -1.98 -11.68 -17.90
CA ASP A 12 -1.56 -11.59 -19.30
C ASP A 12 -0.23 -12.31 -19.57
N ASP A 13 0.21 -12.32 -20.83
CA ASP A 13 1.47 -12.94 -21.27
C ASP A 13 2.74 -12.36 -20.59
N LYS A 14 2.61 -11.28 -19.82
CA LYS A 14 3.69 -10.64 -19.05
C LYS A 14 3.54 -10.91 -17.54
N ASN A 15 2.69 -11.85 -17.15
CA ASN A 15 2.34 -12.17 -15.75
C ASN A 15 1.74 -10.98 -14.99
N ARG A 16 1.06 -10.07 -15.68
CA ARG A 16 0.35 -8.96 -15.04
C ARG A 16 -1.08 -9.39 -14.75
N ARG A 17 -1.46 -9.41 -13.48
CA ARG A 17 -2.83 -9.69 -13.04
C ARG A 17 -3.79 -8.70 -13.69
N LEU A 18 -4.91 -9.21 -14.22
CA LEU A 18 -5.91 -8.42 -14.95
C LEU A 18 -7.16 -8.12 -14.12
N VAL A 19 -7.45 -8.96 -13.11
CA VAL A 19 -8.63 -8.87 -12.27
C VAL A 19 -8.22 -8.73 -10.80
N PHE A 20 -8.32 -7.52 -10.23
CA PHE A 20 -7.86 -7.19 -8.88
C PHE A 20 -8.48 -5.88 -8.37
N PHE A 21 -8.35 -5.59 -7.06
CA PHE A 21 -8.95 -4.42 -6.38
C PHE A 21 -7.96 -3.27 -6.11
N GLY A 22 -6.79 -3.29 -6.75
CA GLY A 22 -5.59 -2.58 -6.28
C GLY A 22 -5.76 -1.07 -6.07
N LYS A 23 -6.48 -0.36 -6.95
CA LYS A 23 -6.71 1.07 -6.77
C LYS A 23 -7.55 1.40 -5.53
N PHE A 24 -8.53 0.56 -5.19
CA PHE A 24 -9.42 0.80 -4.05
C PHE A 24 -8.73 0.62 -2.71
N ALA A 25 -7.78 -0.31 -2.63
CA ALA A 25 -6.89 -0.38 -1.48
C ALA A 25 -6.09 0.92 -1.32
N GLY A 26 -5.63 1.50 -2.44
CA GLY A 26 -4.93 2.79 -2.45
C GLY A 26 -5.80 3.97 -2.03
N TYR A 27 -7.06 4.04 -2.50
CA TYR A 27 -8.00 5.09 -2.12
C TYR A 27 -8.29 5.04 -0.62
N ALA A 28 -8.78 3.90 -0.13
CA ALA A 28 -9.13 3.73 1.29
C ALA A 28 -7.89 3.90 2.18
N GLY A 29 -6.78 3.24 1.86
CA GLY A 29 -5.55 3.31 2.65
C GLY A 29 -4.99 4.73 2.77
N MET A 30 -5.05 5.54 1.70
CA MET A 30 -4.63 6.94 1.78
C MET A 30 -5.60 7.78 2.61
N VAL A 31 -6.92 7.62 2.42
CA VAL A 31 -7.94 8.36 3.19
C VAL A 31 -7.81 8.05 4.69
N ASP A 32 -7.72 6.78 5.07
CA ASP A 32 -7.61 6.38 6.47
C ASP A 32 -6.28 6.75 7.10
N THR A 33 -5.19 6.78 6.32
CA THR A 33 -3.92 7.30 6.82
C THR A 33 -3.96 8.81 7.03
N LEU A 34 -4.62 9.58 6.16
CA LEU A 34 -4.80 11.03 6.35
C LEU A 34 -5.74 11.33 7.53
N HIS A 35 -6.81 10.56 7.69
CA HIS A 35 -7.65 10.61 8.88
C HIS A 35 -6.81 10.34 10.15
N GLY A 36 -6.05 9.25 10.13
CA GLY A 36 -5.18 8.85 11.25
C GLY A 36 -4.09 9.87 11.54
N LEU A 37 -3.55 10.55 10.52
CA LEU A 37 -2.61 11.66 10.67
C LEU A 37 -3.26 12.79 11.47
N GLY A 38 -4.47 13.23 11.09
CA GLY A 38 -5.21 14.27 11.80
C GLY A 38 -5.46 13.89 13.27
N GLN A 39 -5.96 12.67 13.51
CA GLN A 39 -6.20 12.17 14.86
C GLN A 39 -4.93 12.07 15.70
N ARG A 40 -3.83 11.55 15.13
CA ARG A 40 -2.53 11.44 15.80
C ARG A 40 -1.98 12.82 16.18
N LEU A 41 -2.01 13.78 15.25
CA LEU A 41 -1.58 15.16 15.50
C LEU A 41 -2.36 15.80 16.65
N LYS A 42 -3.68 15.62 16.68
CA LYS A 42 -4.49 16.17 17.78
C LYS A 42 -4.28 15.45 19.10
N GLN A 43 -4.39 14.13 19.12
CA GLN A 43 -4.46 13.37 20.37
C GLN A 43 -3.10 13.15 21.04
N GLN A 44 -2.03 13.04 20.25
CA GLN A 44 -0.67 12.86 20.77
C GLN A 44 0.08 14.18 20.92
N PHE A 45 -0.04 15.07 19.94
CA PHE A 45 0.77 16.28 19.87
C PHE A 45 0.00 17.57 20.18
N ASN A 46 -1.33 17.49 20.35
CA ASN A 46 -2.21 18.65 20.55
C ASN A 46 -2.10 19.71 19.44
N ILE A 47 -1.89 19.26 18.20
CA ILE A 47 -1.80 20.11 17.01
C ILE A 47 -3.10 19.97 16.22
N ASP A 48 -3.81 21.07 16.05
CA ASP A 48 -4.99 21.14 15.19
C ASP A 48 -4.56 21.33 13.73
N THR A 49 -5.06 20.47 12.85
CA THR A 49 -4.82 20.56 11.41
C THR A 49 -6.10 20.34 10.62
N PRO A 50 -6.19 20.84 9.37
CA PRO A 50 -7.32 20.57 8.49
C PRO A 50 -7.63 19.07 8.30
N PHE A 51 -6.63 18.18 8.46
CA PHE A 51 -6.80 16.72 8.38
C PHE A 51 -7.83 16.15 9.39
N LEU A 52 -8.11 16.85 10.50
CA LEU A 52 -9.16 16.45 11.45
C LEU A 52 -10.57 16.40 10.84
N LYS A 53 -10.77 17.07 9.71
CA LYS A 53 -12.05 17.11 8.98
C LYS A 53 -12.23 15.90 8.04
N ILE A 54 -11.19 15.08 7.89
CA ILE A 54 -11.25 13.84 7.10
C ILE A 54 -11.92 12.78 7.97
N LYS A 55 -12.92 12.10 7.42
CA LYS A 55 -13.58 10.94 8.01
C LYS A 55 -12.87 9.64 7.60
N HIS A 56 -13.19 8.54 8.26
CA HIS A 56 -12.78 7.22 7.77
C HIS A 56 -13.33 6.97 6.37
N SER A 57 -12.63 6.13 5.60
CA SER A 57 -12.99 5.91 4.20
C SER A 57 -14.38 5.27 4.06
N TYR A 58 -14.74 4.31 4.92
CA TYR A 58 -16.09 3.71 4.98
C TYR A 58 -17.24 4.69 5.30
N GLN A 59 -16.94 5.92 5.74
CA GLN A 59 -17.94 6.94 6.07
C GLN A 59 -18.30 7.86 4.91
N TYR A 60 -17.65 7.71 3.76
CA TYR A 60 -18.02 8.38 2.51
C TYR A 60 -18.93 7.48 1.68
N GLU A 61 -19.87 8.06 0.93
CA GLU A 61 -20.76 7.28 0.06
C GLU A 61 -20.04 6.76 -1.19
N SER A 62 -18.99 7.48 -1.63
CA SER A 62 -18.17 7.14 -2.78
C SER A 62 -16.75 7.68 -2.66
N VAL A 63 -15.84 7.18 -3.50
CA VAL A 63 -14.48 7.74 -3.66
C VAL A 63 -14.54 9.20 -4.10
N ALA A 64 -15.54 9.58 -4.90
CA ALA A 64 -15.71 10.96 -5.35
C ALA A 64 -16.03 11.91 -4.19
N ASP A 65 -16.86 11.50 -3.23
CA ASP A 65 -17.19 12.31 -2.06
C ASP A 65 -15.98 12.48 -1.14
N ALA A 66 -15.16 11.43 -0.99
CA ALA A 66 -13.89 11.51 -0.27
C ALA A 66 -12.93 12.52 -0.95
N ILE A 67 -12.80 12.43 -2.28
CA ILE A 67 -11.99 13.36 -3.11
C ILE A 67 -12.49 14.80 -2.97
N GLU A 68 -13.80 15.04 -3.00
CA GLU A 68 -14.38 16.39 -2.84
C GLU A 68 -14.05 16.96 -1.46
N GLN A 69 -14.26 16.18 -0.40
CA GLN A 69 -13.96 16.61 0.97
C GLN A 69 -12.47 16.91 1.16
N ILE A 70 -11.58 16.07 0.63
CA ILE A 70 -10.13 16.28 0.71
C ILE A 70 -9.70 17.48 -0.15
N SER A 71 -10.37 17.76 -1.26
CA SER A 71 -10.11 18.97 -2.06
C SER A 71 -10.44 20.26 -1.29
N ILE A 72 -11.52 20.28 -0.51
CA ILE A 72 -11.86 21.42 0.37
C ILE A 72 -10.72 21.66 1.38
N ILE A 73 -10.22 20.57 1.97
CA ILE A 73 -9.09 20.60 2.91
C ILE A 73 -7.81 21.07 2.20
N GLY A 74 -7.57 20.62 0.97
CA GLY A 74 -6.44 21.08 0.15
C GLY A 74 -6.44 22.60 -0.05
N LYS A 75 -7.60 23.18 -0.38
CA LYS A 75 -7.76 24.64 -0.51
C LYS A 75 -7.49 25.39 0.80
N GLU A 76 -7.91 24.83 1.93
CA GLU A 76 -7.62 25.41 3.25
C GLU A 76 -6.12 25.43 3.55
N ILE A 77 -5.41 24.35 3.20
CA ILE A 77 -3.95 24.25 3.35
C ILE A 77 -3.24 25.25 2.43
N GLU A 78 -3.69 25.41 1.18
CA GLU A 78 -3.12 26.41 0.25
C GLU A 78 -3.23 27.84 0.77
N GLN A 79 -4.36 28.16 1.41
CA GLN A 79 -4.69 29.50 1.90
C GLN A 79 -4.03 29.82 3.23
N ASN A 80 -4.03 28.87 4.17
CA ASN A 80 -3.65 29.12 5.57
C ASN A 80 -2.31 28.49 5.97
N GLY A 81 -1.75 27.61 5.14
CA GLY A 81 -0.56 26.84 5.48
C GLY A 81 -0.82 25.72 6.50
N LEU A 82 0.21 24.90 6.72
CA LEU A 82 0.28 23.93 7.81
C LEU A 82 1.04 24.51 9.02
N PRO A 83 0.78 24.04 10.24
CA PRO A 83 1.54 24.43 11.42
C PRO A 83 3.06 24.16 11.28
N ALA A 84 3.87 25.08 11.78
CA ALA A 84 5.33 25.02 11.67
C ALA A 84 5.93 23.72 12.26
N GLU A 85 5.28 23.17 13.29
CA GLU A 85 5.68 21.94 13.99
C GLU A 85 5.65 20.70 13.11
N ILE A 86 4.87 20.71 12.01
CA ILE A 86 4.74 19.58 11.09
C ILE A 86 5.33 19.84 9.71
N THR A 87 5.82 21.06 9.46
CA THR A 87 6.39 21.44 8.17
C THR A 87 7.92 21.21 8.12
N PRO A 88 8.47 20.74 6.98
CA PRO A 88 7.75 20.29 5.80
C PRO A 88 7.12 18.92 6.01
N LEU A 89 5.84 18.78 5.64
CA LEU A 89 5.11 17.52 5.70
C LEU A 89 5.46 16.68 4.48
N ASN A 90 6.26 15.63 4.68
CA ASN A 90 6.71 14.75 3.61
C ASN A 90 5.97 13.41 3.66
N ILE A 91 5.30 13.07 2.57
CA ILE A 91 4.66 11.78 2.34
C ILE A 91 5.60 10.94 1.47
N PHE A 92 6.07 9.83 2.02
CA PHE A 92 6.81 8.83 1.28
C PHE A 92 5.84 7.78 0.81
N LEU A 93 5.79 7.53 -0.49
CA LEU A 93 4.96 6.50 -1.09
C LEU A 93 5.86 5.45 -1.75
N LEU A 94 5.96 4.29 -1.13
CA LEU A 94 6.75 3.19 -1.67
C LEU A 94 5.94 2.43 -2.72
N GLY A 95 6.52 2.29 -3.91
CA GLY A 95 5.89 1.61 -5.04
C GLY A 95 5.12 2.54 -5.96
N TYR A 96 4.86 2.05 -7.17
CA TYR A 96 4.24 2.80 -8.27
C TYR A 96 3.18 1.96 -9.02
N GLY A 97 2.72 0.87 -8.40
CA GLY A 97 1.63 0.03 -8.91
C GLY A 97 0.25 0.63 -8.68
N HIS A 98 -0.79 -0.18 -8.85
CA HIS A 98 -2.18 0.28 -8.78
C HIS A 98 -2.60 0.84 -7.41
N VAL A 99 -2.09 0.26 -6.32
CA VAL A 99 -2.33 0.79 -4.96
C VAL A 99 -1.75 2.20 -4.83
N SER A 100 -0.49 2.39 -5.23
CA SER A 100 0.18 3.69 -5.25
C SER A 100 -0.55 4.71 -6.14
N GLN A 101 -1.07 4.30 -7.30
CA GLN A 101 -1.89 5.17 -8.15
C GLN A 101 -3.18 5.63 -7.44
N GLY A 102 -3.86 4.73 -6.73
CA GLY A 102 -5.02 5.08 -5.92
C GLY A 102 -4.68 6.12 -4.84
N CYS A 103 -3.56 5.95 -4.14
CA CYS A 103 -3.09 6.95 -3.18
C CYS A 103 -2.81 8.31 -3.85
N GLN A 104 -2.12 8.30 -4.98
CA GLN A 104 -1.76 9.52 -5.72
C GLN A 104 -2.99 10.28 -6.22
N GLU A 105 -4.05 9.60 -6.62
CA GLU A 105 -5.31 10.23 -7.03
C GLU A 105 -6.01 10.95 -5.86
N ILE A 106 -5.98 10.40 -4.64
CA ILE A 106 -6.43 11.11 -3.44
C ILE A 106 -5.54 12.32 -3.17
N LEU A 107 -4.21 12.11 -3.17
CA LEU A 107 -3.23 13.16 -2.88
C LEU A 107 -3.27 14.30 -3.90
N ALA A 108 -3.63 14.05 -5.16
CA ALA A 108 -3.71 15.07 -6.21
C ALA A 108 -4.72 16.20 -5.90
N THR A 109 -5.62 16.00 -4.93
CA THR A 109 -6.58 17.01 -4.47
C THR A 109 -6.00 17.96 -3.39
N LEU A 110 -4.84 17.60 -2.83
CA LEU A 110 -4.07 18.39 -1.88
C LEU A 110 -3.00 19.22 -2.63
N PRO A 111 -2.43 20.26 -2.01
CA PRO A 111 -1.37 21.07 -2.63
C PRO A 111 -0.01 20.36 -2.64
N ILE A 112 0.06 19.28 -3.43
CA ILE A 112 1.22 18.42 -3.54
C ILE A 112 2.31 19.07 -4.40
N GLU A 113 3.54 18.96 -3.94
CA GLU A 113 4.76 19.17 -4.72
C GLU A 113 5.53 17.84 -4.76
N HIS A 114 5.78 17.34 -5.97
CA HIS A 114 6.53 16.09 -6.15
C HIS A 114 8.03 16.35 -5.99
N ILE A 115 8.70 15.51 -5.20
CA ILE A 115 10.12 15.62 -4.90
C ILE A 115 10.77 14.27 -5.21
N GLU A 116 11.80 14.28 -6.05
CA GLU A 116 12.63 13.09 -6.25
C GLU A 116 13.33 12.73 -4.93
N PRO A 117 13.39 11.45 -4.53
CA PRO A 117 13.96 11.06 -3.24
C PRO A 117 15.36 11.62 -2.98
N ASP A 118 16.20 11.71 -4.02
CA ASP A 118 17.57 12.23 -3.91
C ASP A 118 17.62 13.76 -3.67
N ASP A 119 16.53 14.50 -3.88
CA ASP A 119 16.42 15.95 -3.65
C ASP A 119 15.85 16.33 -2.27
N LEU A 120 15.47 15.34 -1.44
CA LEU A 120 14.85 15.55 -0.13
C LEU A 120 15.68 16.44 0.82
N GLU A 121 17.01 16.32 0.79
CA GLU A 121 17.87 17.16 1.62
C GLU A 121 17.75 18.64 1.23
N ASN A 122 17.80 18.95 -0.07
CA ASN A 122 17.67 20.32 -0.56
C ASN A 122 16.28 20.88 -0.27
N GLN A 123 15.24 20.06 -0.49
CA GLN A 123 13.85 20.41 -0.17
C GLN A 123 13.67 20.72 1.32
N SER A 124 14.31 19.94 2.22
CA SER A 124 14.19 20.15 3.66
C SER A 124 14.68 21.53 4.12
N LYS A 125 15.56 22.17 3.33
CA LYS A 125 16.10 23.52 3.58
C LYS A 125 15.27 24.62 2.91
N ASN A 126 14.48 24.27 1.89
CA ASN A 126 13.74 25.21 1.04
C ASN A 126 12.31 24.69 0.83
N TYR A 127 11.45 24.90 1.82
CA TYR A 127 10.05 24.46 1.77
C TYR A 127 9.06 25.61 1.98
N LYS A 128 7.81 25.35 1.64
CA LYS A 128 6.65 26.21 1.89
C LYS A 128 5.71 25.49 2.84
N ASP A 129 5.14 26.23 3.77
CA ASP A 129 4.17 25.72 4.75
C ASP A 129 2.81 25.38 4.12
N ASN A 130 2.48 26.00 2.98
CA ASN A 130 1.26 25.75 2.21
C ASN A 130 1.40 24.65 1.13
N LYS A 131 2.45 23.81 1.25
CA LYS A 131 2.69 22.66 0.38
C LYS A 131 2.88 21.38 1.17
N ILE A 132 2.46 20.27 0.58
CA ILE A 132 2.73 18.92 1.04
C ILE A 132 3.67 18.28 0.03
N TYR A 133 4.68 17.57 0.49
CA TYR A 133 5.72 17.02 -0.38
C TYR A 133 5.51 15.52 -0.57
N LEU A 134 5.49 15.06 -1.81
CA LEU A 134 5.31 13.64 -2.15
C LEU A 134 6.56 13.11 -2.85
N SER A 135 7.14 12.04 -2.29
CA SER A 135 8.22 11.29 -2.91
C SER A 135 7.79 9.86 -3.17
N VAL A 136 7.82 9.45 -4.44
CA VAL A 136 7.51 8.08 -4.87
C VAL A 136 8.81 7.27 -4.94
N PHE A 137 8.91 6.22 -4.13
CA PHE A 137 10.10 5.39 -4.06
C PHE A 137 9.99 4.19 -5.00
N LYS A 138 11.06 3.96 -5.77
CA LYS A 138 11.27 2.82 -6.67
C LYS A 138 12.38 1.95 -6.10
N GLU A 139 12.59 0.78 -6.67
CA GLU A 139 13.56 -0.21 -6.21
C GLU A 139 14.97 0.37 -6.06
N GLU A 140 15.41 1.24 -6.97
CA GLU A 140 16.72 1.92 -6.91
C GLU A 140 16.90 2.87 -5.71
N HIS A 141 15.79 3.36 -5.15
CA HIS A 141 15.76 4.15 -3.91
C HIS A 141 15.64 3.27 -2.66
N LEU A 142 15.12 2.05 -2.80
CA LEU A 142 14.86 1.15 -1.67
C LEU A 142 16.06 0.27 -1.35
N VAL A 143 16.77 -0.19 -2.38
CA VAL A 143 17.86 -1.18 -2.22
C VAL A 143 19.14 -0.78 -2.94
N GLU A 144 20.25 -1.26 -2.39
CA GLU A 144 21.55 -1.26 -3.06
C GLU A 144 22.22 -2.62 -2.96
N ARG A 145 23.15 -2.86 -3.87
CA ARG A 145 23.99 -4.06 -3.90
C ARG A 145 24.93 -4.09 -2.69
N LYS A 146 25.02 -5.25 -2.02
CA LYS A 146 25.91 -5.44 -0.86
C LYS A 146 27.40 -5.31 -1.21
N ASP A 147 27.78 -5.64 -2.44
CA ASP A 147 29.16 -5.54 -2.95
C ASP A 147 29.48 -4.18 -3.60
N GLY A 148 28.54 -3.22 -3.57
CA GLY A 148 28.75 -1.86 -4.07
C GLY A 148 28.68 -1.72 -5.59
N THR A 149 28.31 -2.77 -6.33
CA THR A 149 28.05 -2.64 -7.78
C THR A 149 26.80 -1.80 -8.04
N LYS A 150 26.67 -1.25 -9.25
CA LYS A 150 25.48 -0.46 -9.63
C LYS A 150 24.20 -1.29 -9.50
N PHE A 151 23.12 -0.66 -9.05
CA PHE A 151 21.78 -1.25 -9.06
C PHE A 151 21.37 -1.66 -10.47
N ASP A 152 20.86 -2.89 -10.59
CA ASP A 152 20.20 -3.42 -11.78
C ASP A 152 18.86 -4.05 -11.35
N LEU A 153 17.78 -3.65 -12.02
CA LEU A 153 16.41 -4.05 -11.67
C LEU A 153 16.15 -5.54 -11.96
N LEU A 154 16.69 -6.06 -13.06
CA LEU A 154 16.50 -7.45 -13.45
C LEU A 154 17.31 -8.40 -12.57
N ASP A 155 18.53 -8.02 -12.18
CA ASP A 155 19.31 -8.74 -11.17
C ASP A 155 18.60 -8.73 -9.82
N TYR A 156 18.01 -7.60 -9.40
CA TYR A 156 17.27 -7.52 -8.15
C TYR A 156 16.09 -8.50 -8.10
N PHE A 157 15.27 -8.57 -9.15
CA PHE A 157 14.14 -9.50 -9.18
C PHE A 157 14.55 -10.97 -9.15
N LYS A 158 15.76 -11.30 -9.63
CA LYS A 158 16.27 -12.68 -9.67
C LYS A 158 17.11 -13.07 -8.45
N ASN A 159 17.79 -12.09 -7.84
CA ASN A 159 18.83 -12.28 -6.85
C ASN A 159 18.72 -11.25 -5.69
N ASN A 160 17.51 -11.04 -5.16
CA ASN A 160 17.25 -10.02 -4.13
C ASN A 160 18.09 -10.20 -2.86
N GLU A 161 18.58 -11.41 -2.57
CA GLU A 161 19.43 -11.71 -1.42
C GLU A 161 20.79 -11.01 -1.48
N LYS A 162 21.21 -10.55 -2.67
CA LYS A 162 22.46 -9.78 -2.87
C LYS A 162 22.30 -8.30 -2.54
N TYR A 163 21.09 -7.86 -2.20
CA TYR A 163 20.75 -6.47 -1.93
C TYR A 163 20.49 -6.25 -0.44
N LYS A 164 20.68 -5.00 0.00
CA LYS A 164 20.34 -4.50 1.34
C LYS A 164 19.51 -3.23 1.21
N SER A 165 18.76 -2.89 2.25
CA SER A 165 18.04 -1.61 2.30
C SER A 165 19.04 -0.44 2.25
N ARG A 166 18.64 0.61 1.54
CA ARG A 166 19.25 1.95 1.60
C ARG A 166 18.23 3.03 1.95
N LEU A 167 16.99 2.65 2.24
CA LEU A 167 15.88 3.56 2.52
C LEU A 167 16.17 4.45 3.73
N GLU A 168 16.97 3.96 4.67
CA GLU A 168 17.40 4.64 5.88
C GLU A 168 18.04 6.01 5.61
N HIS A 169 18.63 6.22 4.42
CA HIS A 169 19.19 7.52 4.00
C HIS A 169 18.12 8.62 3.89
N TYR A 170 16.87 8.24 3.59
CA TYR A 170 15.79 9.18 3.33
C TYR A 170 14.84 9.32 4.54
N LEU A 171 14.74 8.30 5.38
CA LEU A 171 13.72 8.19 6.43
C LEU A 171 13.73 9.34 7.46
N GLN A 172 14.84 10.03 7.65
CA GLN A 172 14.92 11.21 8.52
C GLN A 172 14.02 12.38 8.05
N TYR A 173 13.64 12.42 6.77
CA TYR A 173 12.76 13.44 6.21
C TYR A 173 11.29 13.04 6.24
N CYS A 174 10.97 11.76 6.48
CA CYS A 174 9.64 11.20 6.35
C CYS A 174 8.69 11.68 7.47
N SER A 175 7.51 12.16 7.10
CA SER A 175 6.42 12.49 8.04
C SER A 175 5.31 11.45 8.02
N VAL A 176 4.95 10.99 6.82
CA VAL A 176 3.94 9.97 6.56
C VAL A 176 4.58 8.90 5.68
N TYR A 177 4.57 7.65 6.13
CA TYR A 177 5.11 6.53 5.38
C TYR A 177 3.97 5.69 4.80
N MET A 178 3.88 5.58 3.48
CA MET A 178 2.88 4.77 2.79
C MET A 178 3.56 3.57 2.11
N ASN A 179 3.23 2.35 2.54
CA ASN A 179 3.75 1.11 1.99
C ASN A 179 2.79 0.53 0.95
N ALA A 180 3.07 0.71 -0.34
CA ALA A 180 2.24 0.23 -1.47
C ALA A 180 3.01 -0.73 -2.39
N ILE A 181 4.05 -1.41 -1.86
CA ILE A 181 4.88 -2.36 -2.60
C ILE A 181 4.37 -3.79 -2.46
N TYR A 182 4.83 -4.65 -3.35
CA TYR A 182 4.83 -6.09 -3.10
C TYR A 182 6.15 -6.47 -2.41
N TRP A 183 6.08 -7.26 -1.34
CA TRP A 183 7.25 -7.69 -0.59
C TRP A 183 7.23 -9.21 -0.41
N THR A 184 8.42 -9.81 -0.36
CA THR A 184 8.59 -11.22 -0.02
C THR A 184 9.68 -11.37 1.04
N PRO A 185 9.72 -12.47 1.82
CA PRO A 185 10.69 -12.66 2.90
C PRO A 185 12.17 -12.59 2.49
N GLN A 186 12.48 -12.72 1.20
CA GLN A 186 13.84 -12.60 0.68
C GLN A 186 14.25 -11.13 0.43
N CYS A 187 13.28 -10.22 0.28
CA CYS A 187 13.53 -8.80 0.17
C CYS A 187 13.95 -8.20 1.54
N PRO A 188 14.77 -7.14 1.55
CA PRO A 188 15.11 -6.45 2.80
C PRO A 188 13.88 -5.94 3.55
N VAL A 189 14.00 -5.86 4.87
CA VAL A 189 13.07 -5.10 5.72
C VAL A 189 13.41 -3.62 5.57
N PHE A 190 12.43 -2.80 5.20
CA PHE A 190 12.64 -1.38 4.88
C PHE A 190 12.44 -0.45 6.08
N LEU A 191 11.61 -0.87 7.05
CA LEU A 191 11.41 -0.13 8.29
C LEU A 191 11.66 -1.05 9.50
N PRO A 192 12.94 -1.41 9.75
CA PRO A 192 13.29 -2.34 10.80
C PRO A 192 13.13 -1.73 12.19
N ASN A 193 12.87 -2.60 13.14
CA ASN A 193 12.66 -2.30 14.55
C ASN A 193 13.84 -1.63 15.26
N LEU A 194 15.06 -1.79 14.73
CA LEU A 194 16.26 -1.09 15.19
C LEU A 194 16.26 0.37 14.74
N TYR A 195 15.91 0.61 13.47
CA TYR A 195 15.81 1.96 12.93
C TYR A 195 14.68 2.73 13.62
N LEU A 196 13.48 2.15 13.71
CA LEU A 196 12.34 2.77 14.40
C LEU A 196 12.66 3.15 15.84
N LYS A 197 13.44 2.33 16.56
CA LYS A 197 13.90 2.68 17.91
C LYS A 197 14.83 3.90 17.90
N SER A 198 15.78 3.96 16.98
CA SER A 198 16.70 5.10 16.86
C SER A 198 15.99 6.43 16.57
N ILE A 199 14.99 6.43 15.68
CA ILE A 199 14.23 7.66 15.38
C ILE A 199 13.27 8.04 16.52
N GLN A 200 12.71 7.09 17.26
CA GLN A 200 11.87 7.37 18.43
C GLN A 200 12.65 8.14 19.51
N ASP A 201 13.95 7.87 19.65
CA ASP A 201 14.81 8.54 20.63
C ASP A 201 15.29 9.94 20.17
N GLN A 202 15.13 10.28 18.88
CA GLN A 202 15.66 11.51 18.27
C GLN A 202 14.59 12.56 17.94
N ASN A 203 13.39 12.44 18.55
CA ASN A 203 12.19 13.23 18.21
C ASN A 203 11.77 13.01 16.73
N PRO A 204 11.04 11.92 16.43
CA PRO A 204 10.84 11.48 15.07
C PRO A 204 9.97 12.46 14.28
N LYS A 205 10.39 12.73 13.05
CA LYS A 205 9.55 13.41 12.06
C LYS A 205 8.39 12.51 11.58
N LEU A 206 8.58 11.19 11.62
CA LEU A 206 7.60 10.19 11.25
C LEU A 206 6.44 10.16 12.25
N ILE A 207 5.24 10.51 11.77
CA ILE A 207 4.02 10.63 12.58
C ILE A 207 3.15 9.37 12.48
N ILE A 208 2.97 8.87 11.25
CA ILE A 208 2.11 7.72 10.94
C ILE A 208 2.66 6.89 9.78
N ILE A 209 2.41 5.59 9.87
CA ILE A 209 2.72 4.58 8.87
C ILE A 209 1.38 4.05 8.34
N GLY A 210 1.11 4.19 7.06
CA GLY A 210 0.05 3.49 6.34
C GLY A 210 0.63 2.29 5.62
N ASP A 211 0.45 1.09 6.19
CA ASP A 211 0.94 -0.16 5.63
C ASP A 211 -0.18 -0.93 4.91
N MET A 212 -0.28 -0.73 3.59
CA MET A 212 -1.33 -1.35 2.77
C MET A 212 -0.98 -2.76 2.32
N THR A 213 0.24 -3.23 2.58
CA THR A 213 0.59 -4.64 2.34
C THR A 213 0.08 -5.52 3.47
N CYS A 214 0.00 -4.96 4.68
CA CYS A 214 -0.45 -5.62 5.91
C CYS A 214 0.33 -6.92 6.22
N ASP A 215 1.58 -7.01 5.75
CA ASP A 215 2.44 -8.15 6.02
C ASP A 215 2.92 -8.10 7.48
N ILE A 216 2.35 -8.95 8.35
CA ILE A 216 2.69 -8.96 9.77
C ILE A 216 4.19 -9.23 9.98
N LYS A 217 4.88 -8.23 10.54
CA LYS A 217 6.33 -8.19 10.76
C LYS A 217 7.14 -8.37 9.46
N GLY A 218 6.56 -7.98 8.32
CA GLY A 218 7.17 -8.02 7.00
C GLY A 218 8.13 -6.87 6.75
N SER A 219 7.95 -6.15 5.63
CA SER A 219 8.82 -5.03 5.25
C SER A 219 8.81 -3.88 6.25
N VAL A 220 7.71 -3.72 6.98
CA VAL A 220 7.52 -2.78 8.08
C VAL A 220 7.32 -3.55 9.38
N GLN A 221 8.34 -3.57 10.24
CA GLN A 221 8.30 -4.39 11.45
C GLN A 221 7.39 -3.83 12.57
N ALA A 222 6.92 -2.59 12.41
CA ALA A 222 5.91 -2.01 13.30
C ALA A 222 4.50 -2.59 13.06
N THR A 223 4.26 -3.19 11.89
CA THR A 223 3.00 -3.86 11.55
C THR A 223 2.94 -5.20 12.29
N VAL A 224 2.48 -5.15 13.54
CA VAL A 224 2.47 -6.33 14.45
C VAL A 224 1.13 -7.03 14.54
N LYS A 225 0.07 -6.39 14.03
CA LYS A 225 -1.26 -6.94 13.89
C LYS A 225 -2.00 -6.26 12.73
N GLU A 226 -3.04 -6.93 12.26
CA GLU A 226 -4.03 -6.38 11.34
C GLU A 226 -4.98 -5.47 12.13
N THR A 227 -5.59 -4.52 11.43
CA THR A 227 -6.62 -3.63 11.95
C THR A 227 -7.88 -3.76 11.13
N SER A 228 -9.00 -3.28 11.68
CA SER A 228 -10.29 -3.29 11.02
C SER A 228 -10.72 -1.86 10.67
N PRO A 229 -11.62 -1.66 9.69
CA PRO A 229 -12.09 -0.32 9.32
C PRO A 229 -12.60 0.53 10.51
N ASP A 230 -13.26 -0.09 11.50
CA ASP A 230 -13.78 0.58 12.70
C ASP A 230 -12.71 0.95 13.74
N ASN A 231 -11.54 0.30 13.69
CA ASN A 231 -10.39 0.62 14.52
C ASN A 231 -9.09 0.47 13.69
N PRO A 232 -8.85 1.38 12.74
CA PRO A 232 -7.87 1.15 11.67
C PRO A 232 -6.44 1.48 12.09
N VAL A 233 -6.21 1.99 13.31
CA VAL A 233 -4.90 2.44 13.76
C VAL A 233 -4.59 1.95 15.18
N PHE A 234 -3.35 1.50 15.36
CA PHE A 234 -2.75 1.31 16.68
C PHE A 234 -1.42 2.08 16.79
N VAL A 235 -0.99 2.35 18.02
CA VAL A 235 0.34 2.88 18.32
C VAL A 235 1.28 1.74 18.69
N TYR A 236 2.38 1.61 17.96
CA TYR A 236 3.45 0.65 18.23
C TYR A 236 4.61 1.31 18.98
N ASN A 237 4.86 0.88 20.22
CA ASN A 237 6.01 1.33 21.00
C ASN A 237 7.22 0.42 20.75
N THR A 238 8.26 0.96 20.11
CA THR A 238 9.43 0.16 19.69
C THR A 238 10.32 -0.28 20.85
N LYS A 239 10.26 0.42 22.00
CA LYS A 239 11.05 0.10 23.20
C LYS A 239 10.46 -1.10 23.93
N THR A 240 9.14 -1.11 24.12
CA THR A 240 8.43 -2.18 24.82
C THR A 240 7.98 -3.30 23.90
N ARG A 241 8.00 -3.08 22.57
CA ARG A 241 7.49 -3.99 21.54
C ARG A 241 5.99 -4.29 21.68
N LYS A 242 5.23 -3.33 22.22
CA LYS A 242 3.79 -3.45 22.45
C LYS A 242 3.01 -2.47 21.60
N GLU A 243 1.85 -2.92 21.17
CA GLU A 243 0.81 -2.15 20.51
C GLU A 243 -0.26 -1.67 21.49
N THR A 244 -0.93 -0.56 21.17
CA THR A 244 -2.11 -0.08 21.88
C THR A 244 -3.04 0.56 20.87
N ASP A 245 -4.31 0.18 20.88
CA ASP A 245 -5.31 0.69 19.94
C ASP A 245 -5.52 2.21 20.07
N GLY A 246 -5.88 2.82 18.93
CA GLY A 246 -6.11 4.25 18.81
C GLY A 246 -4.86 5.05 18.47
N TYR A 247 -4.92 6.35 18.75
CA TYR A 247 -3.96 7.33 18.22
C TYR A 247 -3.01 7.92 19.26
N LYS A 248 -3.16 7.56 20.54
CA LYS A 248 -2.39 8.15 21.66
C LYS A 248 -1.39 7.15 22.24
N GLY A 249 -0.20 7.63 22.56
CA GLY A 249 0.85 6.81 23.18
C GLY A 249 2.23 7.07 22.59
N GLU A 250 3.26 6.71 23.36
CA GLU A 250 4.65 6.74 22.89
C GLU A 250 4.87 5.67 21.81
N GLY A 251 5.38 6.05 20.65
CA GLY A 251 5.60 5.14 19.53
C GLY A 251 5.12 5.71 18.19
N PHE A 252 4.90 4.82 17.22
CA PHE A 252 4.46 5.16 15.87
C PHE A 252 3.02 4.70 15.65
N ALA A 253 2.18 5.58 15.11
CA ALA A 253 0.85 5.16 14.66
C ALA A 253 0.99 4.32 13.39
N VAL A 254 0.28 3.20 13.34
CA VAL A 254 0.29 2.26 12.21
C VAL A 254 -1.15 1.99 11.80
N MET A 255 -1.48 2.34 10.55
CA MET A 255 -2.68 1.92 9.85
C MET A 255 -2.34 0.68 9.03
N ALA A 256 -3.03 -0.44 9.28
CA ALA A 256 -2.75 -1.72 8.61
C ALA A 256 -4.05 -2.52 8.45
N VAL A 257 -4.99 -1.99 7.68
CA VAL A 257 -6.27 -2.65 7.39
C VAL A 257 -6.04 -3.65 6.25
N ASP A 258 -6.43 -4.90 6.44
CA ASP A 258 -6.18 -6.00 5.50
C ASP A 258 -7.19 -6.05 4.33
N ASN A 259 -8.35 -5.40 4.50
CA ASN A 259 -9.47 -5.46 3.57
C ASN A 259 -9.93 -4.08 3.07
N LEU A 260 -8.98 -3.14 2.91
CA LEU A 260 -9.22 -1.75 2.47
C LEU A 260 -10.20 -1.57 1.29
N PRO A 261 -10.21 -2.42 0.23
CA PRO A 261 -11.21 -2.27 -0.84
C PRO A 261 -12.67 -2.35 -0.38
N CYS A 262 -12.94 -3.00 0.75
CA CYS A 262 -14.29 -3.14 1.32
C CYS A 262 -14.85 -1.82 1.87
N GLU A 263 -14.03 -0.78 2.03
CA GLU A 263 -14.49 0.53 2.49
C GLU A 263 -15.11 1.37 1.36
N PHE A 264 -14.86 1.01 0.09
CA PHE A 264 -15.57 1.50 -1.08
C PHE A 264 -16.19 0.32 -1.87
N PRO A 265 -17.11 -0.44 -1.26
CA PRO A 265 -17.47 -1.78 -1.73
C PRO A 265 -18.20 -1.76 -3.07
N LYS A 266 -19.00 -0.72 -3.33
CA LYS A 266 -19.75 -0.57 -4.58
C LYS A 266 -18.81 -0.36 -5.75
N GLU A 267 -17.96 0.68 -5.70
CA GLU A 267 -17.04 0.95 -6.81
C GLU A 267 -15.96 -0.12 -6.97
N ALA A 268 -15.49 -0.72 -5.86
CA ALA A 268 -14.57 -1.85 -5.91
C ALA A 268 -15.20 -3.04 -6.65
N SER A 269 -16.46 -3.36 -6.35
CA SER A 269 -17.21 -4.43 -7.04
C SER A 269 -17.52 -4.09 -8.50
N ASP A 270 -17.90 -2.84 -8.80
CA ASP A 270 -18.15 -2.37 -10.17
C ASP A 270 -16.87 -2.49 -11.02
N ASN A 271 -15.71 -2.10 -10.47
CA ASN A 271 -14.43 -2.19 -11.17
C ASN A 271 -13.99 -3.64 -11.38
N PHE A 272 -14.06 -4.47 -10.33
CA PHE A 272 -13.77 -5.89 -10.43
C PHE A 272 -14.64 -6.57 -11.49
N SER A 273 -15.94 -6.27 -11.48
CA SER A 273 -16.90 -6.80 -12.46
C SER A 273 -16.53 -6.36 -13.87
N LYS A 274 -16.22 -5.08 -14.10
CA LYS A 274 -15.79 -4.57 -15.42
C LYS A 274 -14.54 -5.29 -15.94
N SER A 275 -13.59 -5.62 -15.07
CA SER A 275 -12.37 -6.34 -15.44
C SER A 275 -12.63 -7.82 -15.74
N LEU A 276 -13.61 -8.44 -15.08
CA LEU A 276 -13.97 -9.85 -15.28
C LEU A 276 -14.92 -10.07 -16.47
N MET A 277 -15.83 -9.13 -16.73
CA MET A 277 -16.87 -9.24 -17.77
C MET A 277 -16.39 -9.67 -19.16
N PRO A 278 -15.23 -9.21 -19.67
CA PRO A 278 -14.70 -9.65 -20.97
C PRO A 278 -14.52 -11.17 -21.09
N PHE A 279 -14.35 -11.87 -19.98
CA PHE A 279 -14.10 -13.31 -19.95
C PHE A 279 -15.39 -14.14 -19.77
N ILE A 280 -16.44 -13.55 -19.20
CA ILE A 280 -17.63 -14.27 -18.72
C ILE A 280 -18.34 -15.03 -19.85
N GLU A 281 -18.52 -14.42 -21.02
CA GLU A 281 -19.20 -15.08 -22.15
C GLU A 281 -18.46 -16.36 -22.56
N SER A 282 -17.13 -16.27 -22.70
CA SER A 282 -16.29 -17.42 -23.07
C SER A 282 -16.34 -18.53 -22.01
N MET A 283 -16.37 -18.17 -20.72
CA MET A 283 -16.50 -19.11 -19.62
C MET A 283 -17.85 -19.82 -19.64
N LEU A 284 -18.95 -19.09 -19.89
CA LEU A 284 -20.29 -19.66 -19.90
C LEU A 284 -20.55 -20.58 -21.09
N LEU A 285 -19.99 -20.26 -22.26
CA LEU A 285 -20.20 -21.03 -23.49
C LEU A 285 -19.23 -22.21 -23.65
N ASN A 286 -18.24 -22.35 -22.77
CA ASN A 286 -17.24 -23.40 -22.87
C ASN A 286 -17.80 -24.80 -22.58
N ASP A 287 -17.40 -25.78 -23.39
CA ASP A 287 -17.69 -27.20 -23.17
C ASP A 287 -16.70 -27.80 -22.16
N TYR A 288 -17.07 -27.78 -20.89
CA TYR A 288 -16.27 -28.34 -19.78
C TYR A 288 -16.25 -29.88 -19.73
N SER A 289 -16.85 -30.58 -20.70
CA SER A 289 -16.64 -32.03 -20.85
C SER A 289 -15.28 -32.38 -21.47
N LYS A 290 -14.64 -31.42 -22.14
CA LYS A 290 -13.34 -31.56 -22.80
C LYS A 290 -12.20 -30.96 -21.98
N PRO A 291 -10.95 -31.39 -22.21
CA PRO A 291 -9.77 -30.80 -21.57
C PRO A 291 -9.69 -29.27 -21.76
N ILE A 292 -9.22 -28.54 -20.74
CA ILE A 292 -9.07 -27.07 -20.79
C ILE A 292 -8.13 -26.62 -21.91
N VAL A 293 -7.07 -27.38 -22.19
CA VAL A 293 -6.13 -27.08 -23.29
C VAL A 293 -6.83 -27.01 -24.66
N GLU A 294 -7.88 -27.82 -24.86
CA GLU A 294 -8.66 -27.88 -26.11
C GLU A 294 -9.80 -26.84 -26.16
N SER A 295 -10.05 -26.12 -25.07
CA SER A 295 -11.11 -25.12 -25.01
C SER A 295 -10.83 -23.89 -25.88
N SER A 296 -11.89 -23.16 -26.22
CA SER A 296 -11.81 -21.84 -26.85
C SER A 296 -11.66 -20.70 -25.83
N LEU A 297 -11.39 -21.02 -24.56
CA LEU A 297 -11.18 -20.02 -23.52
C LEU A 297 -9.96 -19.13 -23.86
N PRO A 298 -9.99 -17.84 -23.51
CA PRO A 298 -8.81 -16.98 -23.53
C PRO A 298 -7.67 -17.60 -22.71
N ASN A 299 -6.42 -17.37 -23.12
CA ASN A 299 -5.25 -17.95 -22.46
C ASN A 299 -5.16 -17.53 -20.99
N GLU A 300 -5.57 -16.30 -20.69
CA GLU A 300 -5.65 -15.71 -19.35
C GLU A 300 -6.57 -16.55 -18.44
N ILE A 301 -7.66 -17.08 -18.99
CA ILE A 301 -8.60 -17.94 -18.25
C ILE A 301 -8.11 -19.38 -18.18
N LYS A 302 -7.50 -19.91 -19.24
CA LYS A 302 -6.92 -21.26 -19.23
C LYS A 302 -5.84 -21.37 -18.16
N SER A 303 -4.93 -20.41 -18.10
CA SER A 303 -3.83 -20.35 -17.12
C SER A 303 -4.35 -20.18 -15.69
N ALA A 304 -5.53 -19.57 -15.52
CA ALA A 304 -6.20 -19.42 -14.25
C ALA A 304 -6.93 -20.69 -13.75
N CYS A 305 -7.01 -21.75 -14.57
CA CYS A 305 -7.67 -23.00 -14.19
C CYS A 305 -6.78 -23.81 -13.24
N ILE A 306 -7.13 -23.84 -11.96
CA ILE A 306 -6.41 -24.62 -10.94
C ILE A 306 -6.73 -26.10 -11.05
N ALA A 307 -8.02 -26.42 -11.20
CA ALA A 307 -8.51 -27.78 -11.26
C ALA A 307 -9.62 -27.90 -12.31
N HIS A 308 -9.66 -29.02 -13.01
CA HIS A 308 -10.67 -29.34 -14.01
C HIS A 308 -11.17 -30.77 -13.84
N GLN A 309 -12.49 -30.95 -13.89
CA GLN A 309 -13.15 -32.23 -13.64
C GLN A 309 -12.68 -32.94 -12.35
N GLY A 310 -12.34 -32.16 -11.33
CA GLY A 310 -11.87 -32.64 -10.04
C GLY A 310 -10.39 -33.07 -9.97
N ASN A 311 -9.59 -32.82 -11.01
CA ASN A 311 -8.14 -33.05 -10.99
C ASN A 311 -7.41 -31.72 -11.13
N LEU A 312 -6.21 -31.60 -10.54
CA LEU A 312 -5.37 -30.42 -10.71
C LEU A 312 -4.81 -30.36 -12.14
N GLU A 313 -4.78 -29.16 -12.71
CA GLU A 313 -4.09 -28.90 -13.98
C GLU A 313 -2.55 -28.95 -13.78
N ASP A 314 -1.80 -29.17 -14.86
CA ASP A 314 -0.36 -29.46 -14.79
C ASP A 314 0.45 -28.41 -14.01
N ASN A 315 0.13 -27.12 -14.20
CA ASN A 315 0.80 -26.00 -13.53
C ASN A 315 0.54 -25.96 -12.02
N PHE A 316 -0.46 -26.70 -11.53
CA PHE A 316 -0.91 -26.70 -10.14
C PHE A 316 -0.78 -28.06 -9.47
N LYS A 317 -0.20 -29.07 -10.13
CA LYS A 317 0.07 -30.39 -9.53
C LYS A 317 0.90 -30.35 -8.26
N TYR A 318 1.76 -29.35 -8.10
CA TYR A 318 2.52 -29.16 -6.85
C TYR A 318 1.61 -28.98 -5.62
N LEU A 319 0.35 -28.56 -5.80
CA LEU A 319 -0.62 -28.44 -4.71
C LEU A 319 -1.00 -29.79 -4.10
N GLU A 320 -0.80 -30.91 -4.81
CA GLU A 320 -1.04 -32.26 -4.26
C GLU A 320 -0.23 -32.50 -2.97
N GLU A 321 0.95 -31.90 -2.84
CA GLU A 321 1.80 -31.99 -1.64
C GLU A 321 1.16 -31.33 -0.41
N PHE A 322 0.21 -30.42 -0.61
CA PHE A 322 -0.43 -29.62 0.44
C PHE A 322 -1.86 -30.07 0.75
N ILE A 323 -2.49 -30.87 -0.12
CA ILE A 323 -3.85 -31.39 0.07
C ILE A 323 -3.79 -32.62 0.98
N LYS A 324 -4.29 -32.47 2.22
CA LYS A 324 -4.58 -33.61 3.09
C LYS A 324 -6.03 -34.05 2.84
N LEU A 325 -6.20 -35.22 2.23
CA LEU A 325 -7.50 -35.85 2.02
C LEU A 325 -8.08 -36.44 3.30
#